data_AF-A0A7X8XEF6-F1
#
_entry.id   AF-A0A7X8XEF6-F1
#
_cell.length_a   1.000
_cell.length_b   1.000
_cell.length_c   1.000
_cell.angle_alpha   90.00
_cell.angle_beta   90.00
_cell.angle_gamma   90.00
#
_symmetry.space_group_name_H-M   'P 1'
#
loop_
_entity.id
_entity.type
_entity.pdbx_description
1 polymer ?
#
loop_
_entity_poly.entity_id
_entity_poly.type
_entity_poly.pdbx_seq_one_letter_code
_entity_poly.pdbx_strand_id
1 'polypeptide(L)'
;MKIRSLIPAVIFVGLLLGSCQNYPPETQELLSKLEQQNKQIMRQQTTLNNDKQEINYYQRKNEVLHREKLAAQETLVAVSSSVRGVFLDMEQTLQNKSENLYDCFIGNAPIERKKALESAENLLLVDLNNPAPTDMMLMEAQVYCHSPVTVTFCLLRQVPDTTDSYEIITTGEELTAADAGKQLFRFSGRSVLLAKKGDFIGVLATAGSKLSYDDYGTGNTPSVPLPKVERKQRVELPNETPRIGRAFSWQLWGLKR
;
A
#
# COMPACT_ATOMS: atom_id res chain seq x y z
N MET A 1 17.35 -6.22 -67.96
CA MET A 1 17.35 -5.97 -69.42
C MET A 1 17.75 -4.52 -69.67
N LYS A 2 18.75 -4.30 -70.52
CA LYS A 2 19.34 -2.98 -70.80
C LYS A 2 18.39 -2.17 -71.69
N ILE A 3 17.83 -1.08 -71.16
CA ILE A 3 17.19 -0.02 -71.97
C ILE A 3 18.27 1.02 -72.25
N ARG A 4 18.95 0.89 -73.40
CA ARG A 4 19.80 1.96 -73.95
C ARG A 4 19.77 1.87 -75.47
N SER A 5 18.99 2.75 -76.10
CA SER A 5 19.23 3.33 -77.44
C SER A 5 17.93 3.87 -78.06
N LEU A 6 17.33 4.90 -77.47
CA LEU A 6 16.26 5.68 -78.12
C LEU A 6 16.46 7.20 -78.03
N ILE A 7 17.66 7.63 -77.60
CA ILE A 7 18.03 9.05 -77.56
C ILE A 7 18.47 9.62 -78.93
N PRO A 8 19.01 8.87 -79.92
CA PRO A 8 19.45 9.52 -81.16
C PRO A 8 18.32 9.77 -82.19
N ALA A 9 17.14 9.16 -82.05
CA ALA A 9 16.06 9.34 -83.01
C ALA A 9 15.34 10.70 -82.87
N VAL A 10 15.29 11.26 -81.66
CA VAL A 10 14.61 12.53 -81.39
C VAL A 10 15.46 13.74 -81.79
N ILE A 11 16.79 13.60 -81.80
CA ILE A 11 17.71 14.70 -82.16
C ILE A 11 17.85 14.85 -83.69
N PHE A 12 17.66 13.78 -84.46
CA PHE A 12 17.79 13.84 -85.92
C PHE A 12 16.60 14.52 -86.63
N VAL A 13 15.42 14.54 -86.02
CA VAL A 13 14.25 15.25 -86.56
C VAL A 13 14.32 16.76 -86.29
N GLY A 14 15.03 17.17 -85.23
CA GLY A 14 15.22 18.59 -84.90
C GLY A 14 16.18 19.35 -85.83
N LEU A 15 17.12 18.66 -86.47
CA LEU A 15 18.13 19.30 -87.35
C LEU A 15 17.71 19.42 -88.82
N LEU A 16 16.69 18.68 -89.26
CA LEU A 16 16.14 18.79 -90.63
C LEU A 16 14.97 19.79 -90.74
N LEU A 17 14.46 20.28 -89.61
CA LEU A 17 13.34 21.23 -89.55
C LEU A 17 13.79 22.69 -89.30
N GLY A 18 15.09 22.94 -89.21
CA GLY A 18 15.66 24.27 -88.95
C GLY A 18 15.68 25.24 -90.14
N SER A 19 15.23 24.83 -91.32
CA SER A 19 15.32 25.65 -92.54
C SER A 19 14.06 25.56 -93.39
N CYS A 20 12.92 25.96 -92.81
CA CYS A 20 11.74 26.49 -93.51
C CYS A 20 10.89 27.27 -92.49
N GLN A 21 11.19 28.56 -92.34
CA GLN A 21 10.38 29.50 -91.58
C GLN A 21 9.07 29.77 -92.34
N ASN A 22 8.05 28.96 -92.08
CA ASN A 22 6.62 29.28 -92.06
C ASN A 22 5.84 27.97 -92.08
N TYR A 23 5.65 27.40 -90.89
CA TYR A 23 4.70 26.30 -90.71
C TYR A 23 3.28 26.81 -90.97
N PRO A 24 2.41 26.02 -91.64
CA PRO A 24 0.99 26.32 -91.72
C PRO A 24 0.42 26.65 -90.32
N PRO A 25 -0.53 27.61 -90.20
CA PRO A 25 -1.05 28.06 -88.91
C PRO A 25 -1.62 26.90 -88.07
N GLU A 26 -2.20 25.88 -88.71
CA GLU A 26 -2.70 24.67 -88.07
C GLU A 26 -1.60 23.82 -87.41
N THR A 27 -0.44 23.67 -88.07
CA THR A 27 0.72 22.95 -87.50
C THR A 27 1.35 23.69 -86.33
N GLN A 28 1.30 25.02 -86.33
CA GLN A 28 1.85 25.84 -85.24
C GLN A 28 0.94 25.79 -84.01
N GLU A 29 -0.38 25.77 -84.21
CA GLU A 29 -1.35 25.53 -83.13
C GLU A 29 -1.18 24.14 -82.50
N LEU A 30 -1.01 23.11 -83.31
CA LEU A 30 -0.77 21.73 -82.86
C LEU A 30 0.51 21.61 -82.02
N LEU A 31 1.62 22.22 -82.46
CA LEU A 31 2.87 22.23 -81.70
C LEU A 31 2.72 22.92 -80.33
N SER A 32 2.00 24.05 -80.29
CA SER A 32 1.74 24.76 -79.03
C SER A 32 0.89 23.95 -78.05
N LYS A 33 -0.14 23.24 -78.54
CA LYS A 33 -0.96 22.31 -77.75
C LYS A 33 -0.13 21.14 -77.23
N LEU A 34 0.76 20.59 -78.04
CA LEU A 34 1.68 19.51 -77.65
C LEU A 34 2.65 19.96 -76.54
N GLU A 35 3.20 21.16 -76.65
CA GLU A 35 4.10 21.71 -75.63
C GLU A 35 3.35 21.97 -74.31
N GLN A 36 2.12 22.47 -74.40
CA GLN A 36 1.27 22.72 -73.23
C GLN A 36 0.86 21.41 -72.54
N GLN A 37 0.48 20.38 -73.31
CA GLN A 37 0.20 19.04 -72.78
C GLN A 37 1.44 18.42 -72.13
N ASN A 38 2.62 18.52 -72.75
CA ASN A 38 3.87 18.02 -72.16
C ASN A 38 4.20 18.72 -70.83
N LYS A 39 4.00 20.04 -70.74
CA LYS A 39 4.16 20.77 -69.46
C LYS A 39 3.17 20.28 -68.40
N GLN A 40 1.93 19.97 -68.79
CA GLN A 40 0.91 19.46 -67.88
C GLN A 40 1.22 18.04 -67.39
N ILE A 41 1.70 17.16 -68.28
CA ILE A 41 2.15 15.80 -67.94
C ILE A 41 3.33 15.86 -66.97
N MET A 42 4.33 16.72 -67.23
CA MET A 42 5.49 16.85 -66.33
C MET A 42 5.10 17.35 -64.92
N ARG A 43 4.13 18.28 -64.84
CA ARG A 43 3.58 18.72 -63.54
C ARG A 43 2.89 17.58 -62.81
N GLN A 44 2.01 16.84 -63.49
CA GLN A 44 1.32 15.68 -62.90
C GLN A 44 2.30 14.58 -62.46
N GLN A 45 3.36 14.33 -63.25
CA GLN A 45 4.40 13.36 -62.90
C GLN A 45 5.17 13.78 -61.63
N THR A 46 5.40 15.09 -61.46
CA THR A 46 6.07 15.63 -60.28
C THR A 46 5.17 15.48 -59.04
N THR A 47 3.89 15.84 -59.14
CA THR A 47 2.91 15.63 -58.06
C THR A 47 2.81 14.16 -57.67
N LEU A 48 2.69 13.26 -58.65
CA LEU A 48 2.57 11.82 -58.41
C LEU A 48 3.81 11.21 -57.74
N ASN A 49 5.00 11.77 -58.01
CA ASN A 49 6.23 11.37 -57.31
C ASN A 49 6.25 11.87 -55.87
N ASN A 50 5.79 13.10 -55.61
CA ASN A 50 5.69 13.64 -54.26
C ASN A 50 4.68 12.83 -53.43
N ASP A 51 3.49 12.56 -53.98
CA ASP A 51 2.46 11.76 -53.32
C ASP A 51 2.96 10.34 -53.00
N LYS A 52 3.72 9.71 -53.91
CA LYS A 52 4.36 8.41 -53.66
C LYS A 52 5.37 8.46 -52.51
N GLN A 53 6.14 9.53 -52.40
CA GLN A 53 7.07 9.70 -51.27
C GLN A 53 6.30 9.86 -49.96
N GLU A 54 5.21 10.61 -49.97
CA GLU A 54 4.35 10.83 -48.81
C GLU A 54 3.66 9.54 -48.35
N ILE A 55 3.13 8.76 -49.30
CA ILE A 55 2.55 7.43 -49.02
C ILE A 55 3.59 6.51 -48.38
N ASN A 56 4.80 6.45 -48.94
CA ASN A 56 5.88 5.64 -48.36
C ASN A 56 6.28 6.10 -46.95
N TYR A 57 6.29 7.41 -46.71
CA TYR A 57 6.55 7.97 -45.39
C TYR A 57 5.47 7.55 -44.38
N TYR A 58 4.19 7.69 -44.74
CA TYR A 58 3.08 7.28 -43.87
C TYR A 58 3.03 5.77 -43.65
N GLN A 59 3.35 4.95 -44.65
CA GLN A 59 3.43 3.50 -44.49
C GLN A 59 4.51 3.11 -43.47
N ARG A 60 5.72 3.65 -43.59
CA ARG A 60 6.80 3.42 -42.62
C ARG A 60 6.42 3.88 -41.22
N LYS A 61 5.79 5.07 -41.10
CA LYS A 61 5.32 5.58 -39.81
C LYS A 61 4.28 4.64 -39.18
N ASN A 62 3.37 4.09 -39.99
CA ASN A 62 2.35 3.16 -39.52
C ASN A 62 2.96 1.82 -39.08
N GLU A 63 3.98 1.32 -39.78
CA GLU A 63 4.73 0.13 -39.37
C GLU A 63 5.43 0.33 -38.02
N VAL A 64 6.07 1.48 -37.80
CA VAL A 64 6.73 1.80 -36.52
C VAL A 64 5.70 1.88 -35.40
N LEU A 65 4.61 2.64 -35.60
CA LEU A 65 3.52 2.75 -34.63
C LEU A 65 2.90 1.38 -34.30
N HIS A 66 2.79 0.50 -35.30
CA HIS A 66 2.25 -0.83 -35.06
C HIS A 66 3.19 -1.68 -34.19
N ARG A 67 4.51 -1.60 -34.41
CA ARG A 67 5.50 -2.28 -33.56
C ARG A 67 5.52 -1.72 -32.14
N GLU A 68 5.49 -0.40 -31.98
CA GLU A 68 5.42 0.26 -30.66
C GLU A 68 4.16 -0.13 -29.90
N LYS A 69 3.01 -0.20 -30.59
CA LYS A 69 1.75 -0.66 -29.99
C LYS A 69 1.85 -2.10 -29.48
N LEU A 70 2.45 -3.01 -30.26
CA LEU A 70 2.62 -4.41 -29.85
C LEU A 70 3.54 -4.51 -28.63
N ALA A 71 4.67 -3.79 -28.62
CA ALA A 71 5.58 -3.75 -27.47
C ALA A 71 4.92 -3.15 -26.20
N ALA A 72 4.09 -2.11 -26.37
CA ALA A 72 3.31 -1.54 -25.27
C ALA A 72 2.28 -2.54 -24.71
N GLN A 73 1.69 -3.38 -25.56
CA GLN A 73 0.73 -4.38 -25.14
C GLN A 73 1.40 -5.53 -24.37
N GLU A 74 2.57 -5.99 -24.82
CA GLU A 74 3.37 -7.01 -24.11
C GLU A 74 3.82 -6.51 -22.72
N THR A 75 4.29 -5.26 -22.64
CA THR A 75 4.68 -4.64 -21.36
C THR A 75 3.48 -4.48 -20.43
N LEU A 76 2.31 -4.09 -20.92
CA LEU A 76 1.08 -4.03 -20.11
C LEU A 76 0.69 -5.39 -19.52
N VAL A 77 0.79 -6.46 -20.32
CA VAL A 77 0.50 -7.83 -19.84
C VAL A 77 1.50 -8.25 -18.76
N ALA A 78 2.79 -7.98 -18.97
CA ALA A 78 3.83 -8.29 -17.99
C ALA A 78 3.62 -7.52 -16.67
N VAL A 79 3.32 -6.21 -16.74
CA VAL A 79 3.02 -5.38 -15.57
C VAL A 79 1.77 -5.89 -14.86
N SER A 80 0.69 -6.19 -15.58
CA SER A 80 -0.53 -6.71 -14.97
C SER A 80 -0.29 -8.05 -14.25
N SER A 81 0.53 -8.93 -14.81
CA SER A 81 0.89 -10.20 -14.17
C SER A 81 1.74 -9.97 -12.93
N SER A 82 2.69 -9.03 -12.97
CA SER A 82 3.53 -8.68 -11.82
C SER A 82 2.70 -8.10 -10.68
N VAL A 83 1.78 -7.17 -10.98
CA VAL A 83 0.84 -6.61 -10.00
C VAL A 83 0.01 -7.70 -9.36
N ARG A 84 -0.56 -8.62 -10.16
CA ARG A 84 -1.31 -9.77 -9.63
C ARG A 84 -0.44 -10.66 -8.73
N GLY A 85 0.81 -10.91 -9.10
CA GLY A 85 1.77 -11.65 -8.28
C GLY A 85 2.01 -10.99 -6.92
N VAL A 86 2.23 -9.67 -6.90
CA VAL A 86 2.38 -8.91 -5.64
C VAL A 86 1.13 -9.00 -4.77
N PHE A 87 -0.07 -8.89 -5.35
CA PHE A 87 -1.32 -9.02 -4.58
C PHE A 87 -1.49 -10.42 -4.01
N LEU A 88 -1.16 -11.47 -4.77
CA LEU A 88 -1.20 -12.85 -4.27
C LEU A 88 -0.16 -13.09 -3.17
N ASP A 89 1.05 -12.55 -3.31
CA ASP A 89 2.09 -12.63 -2.28
C ASP A 89 1.68 -11.86 -1.01
N MET A 90 1.04 -10.70 -1.16
CA MET A 90 0.46 -9.94 -0.05
C MET A 90 -0.67 -10.72 0.62
N GLU A 91 -1.59 -11.29 -0.16
CA GLU A 91 -2.70 -12.11 0.36
C GLU A 91 -2.16 -13.34 1.09
N GLN A 92 -1.19 -14.05 0.52
CA GLN A 92 -0.55 -15.20 1.15
C GLN A 92 0.24 -14.79 2.40
N THR A 93 0.93 -13.66 2.38
CA THR A 93 1.59 -13.10 3.57
C THR A 93 0.57 -12.75 4.65
N LEU A 94 -0.57 -12.15 4.28
CA LEU A 94 -1.65 -11.81 5.20
C LEU A 94 -2.35 -13.05 5.73
N GLN A 95 -2.57 -14.09 4.93
CA GLN A 95 -3.16 -15.36 5.36
C GLN A 95 -2.20 -16.12 6.29
N ASN A 96 -0.93 -16.28 5.89
CA ASN A 96 0.10 -16.94 6.70
C ASN A 96 0.44 -16.18 7.99
N LYS A 97 0.25 -14.86 8.00
CA LYS A 97 0.43 -14.03 9.18
C LYS A 97 -0.90 -13.62 9.84
N SER A 98 -2.07 -14.07 9.39
CA SER A 98 -3.37 -13.66 9.95
C SER A 98 -3.54 -14.13 11.41
N GLU A 99 -2.80 -15.15 11.83
CA GLU A 99 -2.74 -15.55 13.24
C GLU A 99 -1.87 -14.61 14.10
N ASN A 100 -1.00 -13.81 13.47
CA ASN A 100 0.06 -12.96 14.04
C ASN A 100 -0.06 -11.45 13.74
N LEU A 101 -0.86 -11.07 12.75
CA LEU A 101 -1.24 -9.71 12.39
C LEU A 101 -2.72 -9.63 12.70
N TYR A 102 -3.11 -8.95 13.77
CA TYR A 102 -4.31 -8.09 13.85
C TYR A 102 -4.48 -7.64 15.30
N ASP A 103 -4.28 -6.33 15.46
CA ASP A 103 -5.15 -5.38 16.16
C ASP A 103 -4.95 -5.12 17.65
N CYS A 104 -3.95 -4.29 17.93
CA CYS A 104 -3.79 -3.56 19.17
C CYS A 104 -4.40 -2.16 19.00
N PHE A 105 -5.42 -1.80 19.78
CA PHE A 105 -5.76 -0.38 19.98
C PHE A 105 -4.71 0.34 20.86
N ILE A 106 -3.87 -0.43 21.54
CA ILE A 106 -2.77 -0.04 22.46
C ILE A 106 -1.66 -1.10 22.31
N GLY A 107 -0.48 -0.72 21.78
CA GLY A 107 0.71 -1.57 21.64
C GLY A 107 1.00 -2.10 20.22
N ASN A 108 1.75 -1.36 19.39
CA ASN A 108 1.93 -1.60 17.94
C ASN A 108 2.85 -2.76 17.50
N ALA A 109 3.19 -3.74 18.34
CA ALA A 109 4.19 -4.76 17.99
C ALA A 109 3.57 -6.17 17.83
N PRO A 110 3.86 -6.91 16.74
CA PRO A 110 3.63 -8.35 16.69
C PRO A 110 4.57 -9.03 17.69
N ILE A 111 4.02 -9.40 18.85
CA ILE A 111 4.78 -9.94 19.97
C ILE A 111 5.05 -11.44 19.77
N GLU A 112 6.31 -11.86 19.89
CA GLU A 112 6.65 -13.28 19.94
C GLU A 112 6.19 -13.88 21.27
N ARG A 113 5.11 -14.67 21.25
CA ARG A 113 4.48 -15.29 22.44
C ARG A 113 5.27 -16.49 23.00
N LYS A 114 6.59 -16.36 23.09
CA LYS A 114 7.50 -17.44 23.55
C LYS A 114 7.80 -17.37 25.03
N LYS A 115 7.65 -16.20 25.65
CA LYS A 115 7.97 -15.98 27.07
C LYS A 115 6.69 -15.75 27.87
N ALA A 116 6.69 -16.24 29.10
CA ALA A 116 5.59 -16.12 30.03
C ALA A 116 6.07 -15.44 31.32
N LEU A 117 5.35 -14.41 31.74
CA LEU A 117 5.56 -13.75 33.01
C LEU A 117 4.89 -14.63 34.06
N GLU A 118 5.69 -15.19 34.96
CA GLU A 118 5.24 -16.00 36.07
C GLU A 118 5.67 -15.32 37.37
N SER A 119 4.71 -15.06 38.24
CA SER A 119 4.92 -14.40 39.51
C SER A 119 4.21 -15.17 40.62
N ALA A 120 4.87 -15.26 41.78
CA ALA A 120 4.29 -15.82 43.00
C ALA A 120 3.33 -14.82 43.69
N GLU A 121 3.33 -13.57 43.26
CA GLU A 121 2.49 -12.49 43.77
C GLU A 121 1.57 -11.95 42.67
N ASN A 122 0.46 -11.34 43.09
CA ASN A 122 -0.42 -10.62 42.18
C ASN A 122 0.33 -9.40 41.61
N LEU A 123 0.32 -9.23 40.29
CA LEU A 123 1.03 -8.16 39.60
C LEU A 123 0.05 -7.26 38.85
N LEU A 124 0.10 -5.96 39.15
CA LEU A 124 -0.52 -4.95 38.33
C LEU A 124 0.42 -4.60 37.17
N LEU A 125 -0.07 -4.77 35.96
CA LEU A 125 0.65 -4.51 34.71
C LEU A 125 -0.03 -3.33 34.02
N VAL A 126 0.72 -2.30 33.64
CA VAL A 126 0.16 -1.08 33.01
C VAL A 126 1.01 -0.70 31.84
N ASP A 127 0.43 -0.35 30.68
CA ASP A 127 1.20 0.20 29.56
C ASP A 127 1.18 1.73 29.57
N LEU A 128 2.26 2.33 30.07
CA LEU A 128 2.42 3.78 30.19
C LEU A 128 2.71 4.47 28.85
N ASN A 129 3.02 3.74 27.77
CA ASN A 129 3.25 4.35 26.46
C ASN A 129 1.97 4.51 25.64
N ASN A 130 0.88 3.86 26.07
CA ASN A 130 -0.36 3.81 25.30
C ASN A 130 -1.57 4.23 26.16
N PRO A 131 -1.64 5.52 26.56
CA PRO A 131 -2.85 6.05 27.20
C PRO A 131 -4.03 6.01 26.22
N ALA A 132 -5.25 6.00 26.77
CA ALA A 132 -6.48 6.04 26.00
C ALA A 132 -6.50 7.29 25.08
N PRO A 133 -6.56 7.11 23.74
CA PRO A 133 -6.44 8.24 22.81
C PRO A 133 -7.68 9.15 22.78
N THR A 134 -8.82 8.65 23.26
CA THR A 134 -10.12 9.32 23.29
C THR A 134 -10.96 8.74 24.43
N ASP A 135 -12.07 9.41 24.76
CA ASP A 135 -13.08 8.84 25.64
C ASP A 135 -13.66 7.56 25.01
N MET A 136 -13.65 6.47 25.77
CA MET A 136 -14.03 5.15 25.27
C MET A 136 -14.71 4.30 26.33
N MET A 137 -15.56 3.41 25.85
CA MET A 137 -16.25 2.39 26.62
C MET A 137 -15.67 1.03 26.26
N LEU A 138 -14.86 0.44 27.14
CA LEU A 138 -14.24 -0.87 26.90
C LEU A 138 -15.26 -1.96 27.21
N MET A 139 -15.55 -2.80 26.21
CA MET A 139 -16.57 -3.85 26.30
C MET A 139 -16.00 -5.26 26.22
N GLU A 140 -14.86 -5.42 25.57
CA GLU A 140 -14.21 -6.74 25.44
C GLU A 140 -12.71 -6.60 25.62
N ALA A 141 -12.08 -7.67 26.10
CA ALA A 141 -10.64 -7.79 26.21
C ALA A 141 -10.20 -9.18 25.75
N GLN A 142 -9.08 -9.27 25.06
CA GLN A 142 -8.45 -10.55 24.76
C GLN A 142 -7.09 -10.58 25.44
N VAL A 143 -6.75 -11.72 26.04
CA VAL A 143 -5.46 -11.94 26.68
C VAL A 143 -4.91 -13.26 26.16
N TYR A 144 -3.62 -13.31 25.87
CA TYR A 144 -2.94 -14.58 25.60
C TYR A 144 -2.26 -15.10 26.88
N CYS A 145 -2.64 -16.30 27.30
CA CYS A 145 -2.07 -16.96 28.48
C CYS A 145 -1.48 -18.33 28.15
N HIS A 146 -0.51 -18.77 28.95
CA HIS A 146 0.13 -20.10 28.86
C HIS A 146 -0.41 -21.07 29.93
N SER A 147 -1.31 -20.62 30.79
CA SER A 147 -1.92 -21.37 31.89
C SER A 147 -3.33 -20.85 32.15
N PRO A 148 -4.13 -21.51 33.01
CA PRO A 148 -5.28 -20.85 33.63
C PRO A 148 -4.85 -19.49 34.17
N VAL A 149 -5.68 -18.48 33.93
CA VAL A 149 -5.39 -17.08 34.25
C VAL A 149 -6.61 -16.45 34.90
N THR A 150 -6.37 -15.65 35.93
CA THR A 150 -7.37 -14.74 36.48
C THR A 150 -6.85 -13.33 36.38
N VAL A 151 -7.62 -12.46 35.72
CA VAL A 151 -7.26 -11.07 35.47
C VAL A 151 -8.38 -10.13 35.91
N THR A 152 -7.99 -8.95 36.38
CA THR A 152 -8.92 -7.84 36.64
C THR A 152 -8.42 -6.60 35.93
N PHE A 153 -9.23 -6.06 35.01
CA PHE A 153 -8.90 -4.82 34.32
C PHE A 153 -9.21 -3.61 35.19
N CYS A 154 -8.41 -2.56 35.11
CA CYS A 154 -8.64 -1.31 35.82
C CYS A 154 -8.19 -0.11 35.00
N LEU A 155 -8.72 1.06 35.35
CA LEU A 155 -8.37 2.34 34.75
C LEU A 155 -7.58 3.16 35.75
N LEU A 156 -6.47 3.69 35.30
CA LEU A 156 -5.57 4.51 36.10
C LEU A 156 -5.50 5.91 35.52
N ARG A 157 -5.44 6.91 36.40
CA ARG A 157 -5.18 8.29 36.02
C ARG A 157 -4.01 8.83 36.80
N GLN A 158 -3.09 9.49 36.11
CA GLN A 158 -1.96 10.16 36.74
C GLN A 158 -2.48 11.23 37.71
N VAL A 159 -1.94 11.23 38.93
CA VAL A 159 -2.26 12.25 39.94
C VAL A 159 -1.60 13.57 39.52
N PRO A 160 -2.32 14.71 39.55
CA PRO A 160 -1.74 16.02 39.27
C PRO A 160 -0.49 16.27 40.11
N ASP A 161 0.50 16.95 39.53
CA ASP A 161 1.74 17.36 40.18
C ASP A 161 2.71 16.22 40.58
N THR A 162 2.48 14.99 40.10
CA THR A 162 3.39 13.84 40.29
C THR A 162 3.67 13.12 38.97
N THR A 163 4.89 12.63 38.78
CA THR A 163 5.29 11.92 37.54
C THR A 163 5.00 10.43 37.57
N ASP A 164 5.03 9.81 38.75
CA ASP A 164 5.02 8.35 38.92
C ASP A 164 3.84 7.84 39.76
N SER A 165 2.95 8.73 40.22
CA SER A 165 1.78 8.36 41.03
C SER A 165 0.51 8.33 40.20
N TYR A 166 -0.20 7.22 40.28
CA TYR A 166 -1.43 6.97 39.56
C TYR A 166 -2.54 6.56 40.54
N GLU A 167 -3.75 7.03 40.30
CA GLU A 167 -4.94 6.66 41.05
C GLU A 167 -5.80 5.70 40.21
N ILE A 168 -6.24 4.60 40.81
CA ILE A 168 -7.18 3.67 40.20
C ILE A 168 -8.59 4.28 40.24
N ILE A 169 -9.11 4.70 39.08
CA ILE A 169 -10.40 5.39 38.98
C ILE A 169 -11.58 4.42 38.97
N THR A 170 -11.40 3.28 38.29
CA THR A 170 -12.41 2.25 38.09
C THR A 170 -11.75 0.89 38.00
N THR A 171 -12.43 -0.12 38.54
CA THR A 171 -12.03 -1.53 38.46
C THR A 171 -13.13 -2.32 37.77
N GLY A 172 -12.73 -3.26 36.92
CA GLY A 172 -13.63 -4.21 36.27
C GLY A 172 -13.94 -5.39 37.19
N GLU A 173 -14.63 -6.38 36.63
CA GLU A 173 -14.86 -7.66 37.29
C GLU A 173 -13.64 -8.58 37.17
N GLU A 174 -13.58 -9.56 38.06
CA GLU A 174 -12.59 -10.62 38.00
C GLU A 174 -12.97 -11.61 36.89
N LEU A 175 -12.04 -11.85 35.98
CA LEU A 175 -12.24 -12.64 34.78
C LEU A 175 -11.27 -13.81 34.78
N THR A 176 -11.80 -15.03 34.69
CA THR A 176 -11.00 -16.26 34.74
C THR A 176 -11.15 -17.05 33.45
N ALA A 177 -10.04 -17.55 32.93
CA ALA A 177 -10.01 -18.54 31.86
C ALA A 177 -9.25 -19.78 32.34
N ALA A 178 -9.80 -20.96 32.05
CA ALA A 178 -9.22 -22.24 32.46
C ALA A 178 -8.17 -22.75 31.46
N ASP A 179 -8.26 -22.34 30.20
CA ASP A 179 -7.43 -22.87 29.13
C ASP A 179 -6.29 -21.91 28.77
N ALA A 180 -5.19 -22.48 28.28
CA ALA A 180 -4.13 -21.70 27.65
C ALA A 180 -4.55 -21.25 26.24
N GLY A 181 -3.91 -20.20 25.72
CA GLY A 181 -4.15 -19.64 24.39
C GLY A 181 -4.82 -18.27 24.43
N LYS A 182 -5.54 -17.94 23.36
CA LYS A 182 -6.27 -16.67 23.22
C LYS A 182 -7.59 -16.75 24.00
N GLN A 183 -7.71 -15.92 25.03
CA GLN A 183 -8.90 -15.87 25.88
C GLN A 183 -9.63 -14.55 25.65
N LEU A 184 -10.88 -14.62 25.21
CA LEU A 184 -11.75 -13.46 25.02
C LEU A 184 -12.66 -13.29 26.25
N PHE A 185 -12.53 -12.14 26.89
CA PHE A 185 -13.37 -11.71 28.00
C PHE A 185 -14.33 -10.62 27.53
N ARG A 186 -15.61 -10.78 27.88
CA ARG A 186 -16.64 -9.77 27.64
C ARG A 186 -17.02 -9.16 28.97
N PHE A 187 -16.85 -7.84 29.09
CA PHE A 187 -17.25 -7.13 30.30
C PHE A 187 -18.77 -7.10 30.37
N SER A 188 -19.31 -7.48 31.53
CA SER A 188 -20.74 -7.33 31.79
C SER A 188 -21.12 -5.85 31.77
N GLY A 189 -22.34 -5.51 31.33
CA GLY A 189 -22.78 -4.11 31.14
C GLY A 189 -22.62 -3.21 32.38
N ARG A 190 -22.54 -3.79 33.58
CA ARG A 190 -22.32 -3.09 34.86
C ARG A 190 -20.83 -2.91 35.22
N SER A 191 -19.96 -3.71 34.62
CA SER A 191 -18.50 -3.77 34.84
C SER A 191 -17.71 -3.16 33.67
N VAL A 192 -18.41 -2.56 32.69
CA VAL A 192 -17.82 -1.85 31.56
C VAL A 192 -16.91 -0.72 32.05
N LEU A 193 -15.70 -0.68 31.52
CA LEU A 193 -14.72 0.34 31.89
C LEU A 193 -14.89 1.58 31.00
N LEU A 194 -15.11 2.73 31.63
CA LEU A 194 -15.28 4.01 30.96
C LEU A 194 -13.99 4.81 31.06
N ALA A 195 -13.13 4.70 30.06
CA ALA A 195 -11.87 5.42 30.01
C ALA A 195 -12.09 6.83 29.45
N LYS A 196 -11.49 7.84 30.08
CA LYS A 196 -11.35 9.16 29.49
C LYS A 196 -10.06 9.24 28.70
N LYS A 197 -9.99 10.19 27.76
CA LYS A 197 -8.75 10.52 27.07
C LYS A 197 -7.62 10.78 28.08
N GLY A 198 -6.50 10.09 27.90
CA GLY A 198 -5.33 10.18 28.77
C GLY A 198 -5.31 9.20 29.94
N ASP A 199 -6.39 8.45 30.18
CA ASP A 199 -6.38 7.38 31.20
C ASP A 199 -5.54 6.20 30.71
N PHE A 200 -4.85 5.54 31.64
CA PHE A 200 -4.09 4.33 31.40
C PHE A 200 -4.91 3.10 31.75
N ILE A 201 -4.63 2.00 31.07
CA ILE A 201 -5.33 0.73 31.29
C ILE A 201 -4.36 -0.23 31.95
N GLY A 202 -4.76 -0.74 33.11
CA GLY A 202 -4.01 -1.72 33.86
C GLY A 202 -4.71 -3.06 33.91
N VAL A 203 -3.93 -4.12 34.03
CA VAL A 203 -4.40 -5.49 34.21
C VAL A 203 -3.72 -6.06 35.44
N LEU A 204 -4.52 -6.40 36.44
CA LEU A 204 -4.05 -7.17 37.59
C LEU A 204 -4.08 -8.65 37.22
N ALA A 205 -2.93 -9.30 37.18
CA ALA A 205 -2.79 -10.74 37.03
C ALA A 205 -2.63 -11.39 38.42
N THR A 206 -3.38 -12.43 38.71
CA THR A 206 -3.23 -13.17 39.97
C THR A 206 -1.95 -14.01 40.01
N ALA A 207 -1.45 -14.28 41.21
CA ALA A 207 -0.32 -15.16 41.45
C ALA A 207 -0.50 -16.52 40.74
N GLY A 208 0.56 -17.00 40.09
CA GLY A 208 0.55 -18.23 39.30
C GLY A 208 -0.01 -18.09 37.88
N SER A 209 -0.60 -16.95 37.51
CA SER A 209 -1.01 -16.67 36.13
C SER A 209 0.22 -16.54 35.22
N LYS A 210 0.25 -17.28 34.11
CA LYS A 210 1.31 -17.20 33.10
C LYS A 210 0.86 -16.38 31.90
N LEU A 211 1.03 -15.07 31.98
CA LEU A 211 0.70 -14.15 30.88
C LEU A 211 1.84 -14.09 29.87
N SER A 212 1.52 -14.08 28.58
CA SER A 212 2.56 -13.93 27.56
C SER A 212 3.11 -12.50 27.55
N TYR A 213 4.44 -12.38 27.58
CA TYR A 213 5.16 -11.11 27.51
C TYR A 213 6.26 -11.18 26.46
N ASP A 214 6.58 -10.02 25.88
CA ASP A 214 7.76 -9.84 25.01
C ASP A 214 8.92 -9.18 25.78
N ASP A 215 10.14 -9.35 25.29
CA ASP A 215 11.32 -8.55 25.65
C ASP A 215 11.72 -7.57 24.52
N TYR A 216 11.00 -7.50 23.40
CA TYR A 216 11.32 -6.64 22.25
C TYR A 216 10.19 -5.69 21.81
N GLY A 217 9.23 -5.39 22.70
CA GLY A 217 8.13 -4.46 22.46
C GLY A 217 8.49 -2.96 22.57
N THR A 218 7.57 -2.09 22.13
CA THR A 218 7.67 -0.62 22.23
C THR A 218 6.98 -0.05 23.49
N GLY A 219 6.56 -0.91 24.43
CA GLY A 219 5.82 -0.53 25.62
C GLY A 219 6.71 -0.08 26.77
N ASN A 220 6.17 0.77 27.65
CA ASN A 220 6.71 1.01 28.98
C ASN A 220 5.75 0.35 29.94
N THR A 221 6.03 -0.92 30.29
CA THR A 221 5.10 -1.74 31.07
C THR A 221 5.66 -2.08 32.46
N PRO A 222 5.61 -1.13 33.42
CA PRO A 222 5.97 -1.45 34.79
C PRO A 222 5.04 -2.53 35.35
N SER A 223 5.64 -3.42 36.15
CA SER A 223 4.94 -4.45 36.91
C SER A 223 5.05 -4.13 38.40
N VAL A 224 3.93 -3.90 39.07
CA VAL A 224 3.90 -3.55 40.49
C VAL A 224 3.16 -4.64 41.26
N PRO A 225 3.79 -5.24 42.29
CA PRO A 225 3.09 -6.14 43.20
C PRO A 225 1.92 -5.44 43.87
N LEU A 226 0.72 -5.99 43.70
CA LEU A 226 -0.49 -5.42 44.25
C LEU A 226 -1.46 -6.55 44.63
N PRO A 227 -1.84 -6.70 45.92
CA PRO A 227 -2.69 -7.81 46.33
C PRO A 227 -4.09 -7.75 45.71
N LYS A 228 -4.63 -6.54 45.51
CA LYS A 228 -5.94 -6.31 44.88
C LYS A 228 -6.01 -4.89 44.33
N VAL A 229 -6.77 -4.69 43.26
CA VAL A 229 -7.12 -3.37 42.75
C VAL A 229 -8.35 -2.82 43.47
N GLU A 230 -8.23 -1.62 44.03
CA GLU A 230 -9.32 -0.91 44.70
C GLU A 230 -9.51 0.50 44.15
N ARG A 231 -10.76 0.96 44.12
CA ARG A 231 -11.08 2.31 43.63
C ARG A 231 -10.48 3.38 44.56
N LYS A 232 -9.88 4.42 43.98
CA LYS A 232 -9.12 5.49 44.65
C LYS A 232 -7.84 5.05 45.33
N GLN A 233 -7.41 3.81 45.12
CA GLN A 233 -6.10 3.37 45.55
C GLN A 233 -5.04 4.07 44.71
N ARG A 234 -4.00 4.57 45.39
CA ARG A 234 -2.82 5.13 44.73
C ARG A 234 -1.79 4.04 44.54
N VAL A 235 -1.19 4.02 43.37
CA VAL A 235 -0.09 3.13 43.01
C VAL A 235 1.05 3.97 42.45
N GLU A 236 2.27 3.64 42.86
CA GLU A 236 3.47 4.23 42.29
C GLU A 236 3.93 3.31 41.17
N LEU A 237 3.84 3.80 39.93
CA LEU A 237 4.33 3.10 38.75
C LEU A 237 5.66 3.73 38.39
N PRO A 238 6.80 3.08 38.68
CA PRO A 238 8.09 3.65 38.32
C PRO A 238 8.13 3.81 36.81
N ASN A 239 8.42 5.02 36.34
CA ASN A 239 8.76 5.23 34.95
C ASN A 239 10.15 4.62 34.71
N GLU A 240 10.17 3.30 34.52
CA GLU A 240 11.40 2.60 34.18
C GLU A 240 11.90 3.19 32.85
N THR A 241 13.18 3.58 32.78
CA THR A 241 13.83 3.79 31.48
C THR A 241 13.49 2.57 30.64
N PRO A 242 12.98 2.70 29.39
CA PRO A 242 12.51 1.57 28.60
C PRO A 242 13.62 0.53 28.48
N ARG A 243 13.65 -0.41 29.43
CA ARG A 243 14.57 -1.52 29.46
C ARG A 243 13.90 -2.53 28.55
N ILE A 244 14.35 -2.52 27.30
CA ILE A 244 14.23 -3.61 26.33
C ILE A 244 12.92 -4.41 26.55
N GLY A 245 11.84 -3.78 26.10
CA GLY A 245 10.77 -4.44 25.37
C GLY A 245 9.69 -5.25 26.08
N ARG A 246 9.37 -4.95 27.34
CA ARG A 246 8.15 -5.49 27.95
C ARG A 246 6.89 -4.95 27.28
N ALA A 247 6.19 -5.82 26.56
CA ALA A 247 4.83 -5.59 26.10
C ALA A 247 4.00 -6.85 26.37
N PHE A 248 2.79 -6.67 26.90
CA PHE A 248 1.88 -7.77 27.19
C PHE A 248 0.95 -7.99 26.01
N SER A 249 0.70 -9.26 25.67
CA SER A 249 -0.20 -9.61 24.56
C SER A 249 -1.66 -9.57 25.02
N TRP A 250 -2.20 -8.36 25.18
CA TRP A 250 -3.64 -8.14 25.34
C TRP A 250 -4.21 -7.19 24.29
N GLN A 251 -5.50 -7.31 24.04
CA GLN A 251 -6.26 -6.46 23.13
C GLN A 251 -7.52 -5.99 23.83
N LEU A 252 -7.97 -4.78 23.52
CA LEU A 252 -9.15 -4.18 24.12
C LEU A 252 -10.03 -3.62 23.00
N TRP A 253 -11.32 -3.95 23.06
CA TRP A 253 -12.31 -3.42 22.14
C TRP A 253 -13.35 -2.61 22.89
N GLY A 254 -13.81 -1.56 22.24
CA GLY A 254 -14.75 -0.64 22.84
C GLY A 254 -15.37 0.31 21.83
N LEU A 255 -16.32 1.10 22.32
CA LEU A 255 -16.97 2.16 21.56
C LEU A 255 -16.37 3.50 21.94
N LYS A 256 -16.07 4.31 20.93
CA LYS A 256 -15.76 5.73 21.15
C LYS A 256 -17.00 6.43 21.71
N ARG A 257 -16.82 7.23 22.76
CA ARG A 257 -17.88 8.05 23.35
C ARG A 257 -17.77 9.51 22.90
#